data_AF-M7B8P7-F1
#
_entry.id   AF-M7B8P7-F1
#
_cell.length_a   1.000
_cell.length_b   1.000
_cell.length_c   1.000
_cell.angle_alpha   90.00
_cell.angle_beta   90.00
_cell.angle_gamma   90.00
#
_symmetry.space_group_name_H-M   'P 1'
#
loop_
_entity.id
_entity.type
_entity.pdbx_description
1 polymer ?
#
loop_
_entity_poly.entity_id
_entity_poly.type
_entity_poly.pdbx_seq_one_letter_code
_entity_poly.pdbx_strand_id
1 'polypeptide(L)'
;MAFELEEYLRAAFRDKLLLPKMPEREDDYLTPATRLLEKRRELTEVEQALSAQREEFQMKMESLQQRRKELQHKEGQLKEAIFKFDKFLKDNDSKRSRALQKVSEQREQVVQKVVEAMQLRQEIARLLVERDRLQRHLEAHAIFRSYLQGVLEKTEQESKWTEIQNTATKKTLQLGQIKMATLNLFQLATKQMKLQVDVPLEDTETQLGTAPWQLDQGFVLTNTRLLSQQLPLLLPHGITAPAAFAYVMATLQTRHP
;
A
#
# COMPACT_ATOMS: atom_id res chain seq x y z
N MET A 1 33.81 -78.95 26.74
CA MET A 1 33.89 -78.26 25.43
C MET A 1 35.09 -78.71 24.59
N ALA A 2 36.35 -78.39 24.93
CA ALA A 2 37.50 -78.80 24.09
C ALA A 2 37.85 -80.29 24.20
N PHE A 3 37.81 -80.85 25.43
CA PHE A 3 38.12 -82.26 25.69
C PHE A 3 37.12 -83.23 25.03
N GLU A 4 35.83 -82.88 25.01
CA GLU A 4 34.76 -83.68 24.38
C GLU A 4 34.85 -83.68 22.85
N LEU A 5 35.32 -82.59 22.25
CA LEU A 5 35.55 -82.52 20.81
C LEU A 5 36.74 -83.40 20.40
N GLU A 6 37.79 -83.43 21.22
CA GLU A 6 38.97 -84.25 20.99
C GLU A 6 38.66 -85.75 21.09
N GLU A 7 37.85 -86.15 22.08
CA GLU A 7 37.36 -87.53 22.19
C GLU A 7 36.39 -87.90 21.07
N TYR A 8 35.47 -87.00 20.69
CA TYR A 8 34.56 -87.21 19.56
C TYR A 8 35.32 -87.36 18.24
N LEU A 9 36.34 -86.51 18.01
CA LEU A 9 37.19 -86.61 16.84
C LEU A 9 37.99 -87.92 16.86
N ARG A 10 38.56 -88.33 18.00
CA ARG A 10 39.23 -89.64 18.11
C ARG A 10 38.31 -90.80 17.81
N ALA A 11 37.08 -90.79 18.33
CA ALA A 11 36.08 -91.82 18.07
C ALA A 11 35.67 -91.83 16.59
N ALA A 12 35.35 -90.67 16.01
CA ALA A 12 34.97 -90.53 14.62
C ALA A 12 36.10 -90.88 13.64
N PHE A 13 37.35 -90.59 14.00
CA PHE A 13 38.52 -91.03 13.23
C PHE A 13 38.68 -92.55 13.34
N ARG A 14 38.54 -93.15 14.53
CA ARG A 14 38.58 -94.62 14.68
C ARG A 14 37.52 -95.33 13.85
N ASP A 15 36.30 -94.81 13.80
CA ASP A 15 35.20 -95.40 13.03
C ASP A 15 35.37 -95.21 11.51
N LYS A 16 35.92 -94.07 11.07
CA LYS A 16 36.09 -93.77 9.62
C LYS A 16 37.37 -94.32 9.00
N LEU A 17 38.35 -94.71 9.81
CA LEU A 17 39.60 -95.35 9.36
C LEU A 17 39.55 -96.87 9.42
N LEU A 18 38.35 -97.46 9.50
CA LEU A 18 38.15 -98.88 9.26
C LEU A 18 38.50 -99.16 7.80
N LEU A 19 39.78 -99.44 7.55
CA LEU A 19 40.24 -100.17 6.37
C LEU A 19 39.32 -101.40 6.19
N PRO A 20 38.99 -101.79 4.95
CA PRO A 20 38.21 -103.00 4.71
C PRO A 20 38.75 -104.12 5.60
N LYS A 21 37.88 -104.77 6.39
CA LYS A 21 38.28 -105.93 7.20
C LYS A 21 39.04 -106.88 6.27
N MET A 22 40.32 -107.09 6.57
CA MET A 22 41.16 -108.00 5.78
C MET A 22 40.44 -109.35 5.70
N PRO A 23 40.38 -109.99 4.52
CA PRO A 23 39.84 -111.34 4.39
C PRO A 23 40.55 -112.26 5.38
N GLU A 24 39.80 -113.18 6.00
CA GLU A 24 40.37 -114.16 6.92
C GLU A 24 41.45 -115.00 6.22
N ARG A 25 42.55 -115.23 6.95
CA ARG A 25 43.78 -115.87 6.47
C ARG A 25 43.54 -117.31 6.03
N GLU A 26 43.81 -117.61 4.76
CA GLU A 26 44.06 -118.97 4.28
C GLU A 26 45.57 -119.14 4.02
N ASP A 27 46.38 -119.05 5.08
CA ASP A 27 47.84 -118.86 4.99
C ASP A 27 48.67 -120.13 5.27
N ASP A 28 48.05 -121.29 5.46
CA ASP A 28 48.73 -122.50 5.97
C ASP A 28 49.48 -123.32 4.89
N TYR A 29 49.39 -122.93 3.60
CA TYR A 29 50.00 -123.69 2.48
C TYR A 29 50.87 -122.86 1.50
N LEU A 30 51.15 -121.59 1.79
CA LEU A 30 51.86 -120.67 0.87
C LEU A 30 53.38 -120.60 1.13
N THR A 31 54.18 -120.52 0.05
CA THR A 31 55.64 -120.36 0.12
C THR A 31 56.01 -118.95 0.61
N PRO A 32 57.15 -118.73 1.30
CA PRO A 32 57.51 -117.41 1.83
C PRO A 32 57.53 -116.26 0.81
N ALA A 33 57.77 -116.57 -0.48
CA ALA A 33 57.74 -115.62 -1.58
C ALA A 33 56.31 -115.15 -1.95
N THR A 34 55.31 -116.03 -1.93
CA THR A 34 53.91 -115.67 -2.25
C THR A 34 53.29 -114.83 -1.14
N ARG A 35 53.58 -115.16 0.12
CA ARG A 35 53.14 -114.36 1.29
C ARG A 35 53.65 -112.91 1.24
N LEU A 36 54.87 -112.71 0.75
CA LEU A 36 55.46 -111.37 0.60
C LEU A 36 54.79 -110.57 -0.53
N LEU A 37 54.37 -111.24 -1.61
CA LEU A 37 53.61 -110.62 -2.69
C LEU A 37 52.20 -110.21 -2.24
N GLU A 38 51.52 -111.05 -1.46
CA GLU A 38 50.21 -110.73 -0.87
C GLU A 38 50.30 -109.54 0.07
N LYS A 39 51.29 -109.52 0.98
CA LYS A 39 51.52 -108.37 1.86
C LYS A 39 51.84 -107.09 1.09
N ARG A 40 52.57 -107.17 -0.03
CA ARG A 40 52.79 -106.02 -0.91
C ARG A 40 51.51 -105.53 -1.57
N ARG A 41 50.66 -106.44 -2.05
CA ARG A 41 49.37 -106.10 -2.66
C ARG A 41 48.42 -105.45 -1.64
N GLU A 42 48.30 -106.03 -0.45
CA GLU A 42 47.52 -105.45 0.65
C GLU A 42 48.00 -104.05 1.02
N LEU A 43 49.32 -103.85 1.12
CA LEU A 43 49.90 -102.53 1.37
C LEU A 43 49.50 -101.53 0.29
N THR A 44 49.56 -101.92 -0.99
CA THR A 44 49.14 -101.04 -2.08
C THR A 44 47.64 -100.73 -2.07
N GLU A 45 46.79 -101.68 -1.71
CA GLU A 45 45.33 -101.48 -1.60
C GLU A 45 45.00 -100.54 -0.43
N VAL A 46 45.66 -100.71 0.71
CA VAL A 46 45.54 -99.81 1.88
C VAL A 46 46.07 -98.41 1.55
N GLU A 47 47.20 -98.30 0.85
CA GLU A 47 47.79 -97.02 0.44
C GLU A 47 46.90 -96.28 -0.55
N GLN A 48 46.29 -96.99 -1.51
CA GLN A 48 45.28 -96.44 -2.41
C GLN A 48 44.03 -95.96 -1.66
N ALA A 49 43.49 -96.76 -0.73
CA ALA A 49 42.33 -96.35 0.08
C ALA A 49 42.63 -95.11 0.94
N LEU A 50 43.82 -95.03 1.54
CA LEU A 50 44.26 -93.88 2.31
C LEU A 50 44.42 -92.63 1.41
N SER A 51 44.92 -92.80 0.19
CA SER A 51 45.05 -91.72 -0.78
C SER A 51 43.68 -91.16 -1.20
N ALA A 52 42.71 -92.02 -1.51
CA ALA A 52 41.34 -91.62 -1.82
C ALA A 52 40.67 -90.89 -0.65
N GLN A 53 40.85 -91.39 0.58
CA GLN A 53 40.31 -90.73 1.77
C GLN A 53 40.93 -89.34 1.98
N ARG A 54 42.25 -89.19 1.76
CA ARG A 54 42.93 -87.89 1.83
C ARG A 54 42.38 -86.91 0.80
N GLU A 55 42.14 -87.35 -0.42
CA GLU A 55 41.53 -86.53 -1.48
C GLU A 55 40.10 -86.11 -1.12
N GLU A 56 39.27 -87.01 -0.59
CA GLU A 56 37.92 -86.67 -0.13
C GLU A 56 37.92 -85.65 1.02
N PHE A 57 38.81 -85.83 2.01
CA PHE A 57 38.97 -84.85 3.08
C PHE A 57 39.45 -83.50 2.55
N GLN A 58 40.36 -83.50 1.58
CA GLN A 58 40.86 -82.30 0.94
C GLN A 58 39.73 -81.54 0.23
N MET A 59 38.96 -82.23 -0.62
CA MET A 59 37.80 -81.64 -1.30
C MET A 59 36.78 -81.08 -0.29
N LYS A 60 36.53 -81.81 0.80
CA LYS A 60 35.62 -81.36 1.85
C LYS A 60 36.15 -80.12 2.56
N MET A 61 37.44 -80.06 2.90
CA MET A 61 38.03 -78.88 3.52
C MET A 61 37.98 -77.66 2.61
N GLU A 62 38.22 -77.83 1.31
CA GLU A 62 38.09 -76.74 0.33
C GLU A 62 36.65 -76.21 0.26
N SER A 63 35.65 -77.09 0.21
CA SER A 63 34.23 -76.68 0.21
C SER A 63 33.83 -75.93 1.48
N LEU A 64 34.32 -76.36 2.65
CA LEU A 64 34.08 -75.68 3.93
C LEU A 64 34.79 -74.34 4.00
N GLN A 65 36.00 -74.24 3.47
CA GLN A 65 36.73 -72.97 3.36
C GLN A 65 36.00 -71.98 2.45
N GLN A 66 35.50 -72.42 1.29
CA GLN A 66 34.68 -71.60 0.41
C GLN A 66 33.40 -71.14 1.13
N ARG A 67 32.68 -72.07 1.77
CA ARG A 67 31.46 -71.73 2.50
C ARG A 67 31.70 -70.74 3.63
N ARG A 68 32.84 -70.85 4.34
CA ARG A 68 33.24 -69.92 5.39
C ARG A 68 33.48 -68.52 4.84
N LYS A 69 34.15 -68.39 3.68
CA LYS A 69 34.36 -67.11 3.00
C LYS A 69 33.04 -66.47 2.54
N GLU A 70 32.12 -67.26 1.98
CA GLU A 70 30.79 -66.78 1.59
C GLU A 70 30.00 -66.23 2.79
N LEU A 71 29.99 -66.96 3.91
CA LEU A 71 29.30 -66.55 5.12
C LEU A 71 29.88 -65.25 5.68
N GLN A 72 31.20 -65.12 5.69
CA GLN A 72 31.88 -63.91 6.13
C GLN A 72 31.54 -62.71 5.23
N HIS A 73 31.43 -62.93 3.91
CA HIS A 73 30.99 -61.88 2.97
C HIS A 73 29.54 -61.46 3.23
N LYS A 74 28.62 -62.42 3.40
CA LYS A 74 27.21 -62.14 3.71
C LYS A 74 27.04 -61.42 5.05
N GLU A 75 27.84 -61.79 6.06
CA GLU A 75 27.87 -61.08 7.34
C GLU A 75 28.30 -59.62 7.17
N GLY A 76 29.32 -59.36 6.34
CA GLY A 76 29.74 -58.01 5.98
C GLY A 76 28.62 -57.20 5.32
N GLN A 77 27.93 -57.78 4.33
CA GLN A 77 26.80 -57.14 3.64
C GLN A 77 25.66 -56.79 4.62
N LEU A 78 25.34 -57.70 5.55
CA LEU A 78 24.31 -57.45 6.57
C LEU A 78 24.71 -56.33 7.52
N LYS A 79 25.97 -56.28 7.97
CA LYS A 79 26.48 -55.19 8.80
C LYS A 79 26.37 -53.85 8.09
N GLU A 80 26.78 -53.78 6.82
CA GLU A 80 26.64 -52.56 6.02
C GLU A 80 25.18 -52.15 5.83
N ALA A 81 24.28 -53.11 5.58
CA ALA A 81 22.86 -52.84 5.46
C ALA A 81 22.30 -52.25 6.77
N ILE A 82 22.69 -52.78 7.93
CA ILE A 82 22.29 -52.26 9.24
C ILE A 82 22.73 -50.79 9.41
N PHE A 83 23.98 -50.46 9.07
CA PHE A 83 24.45 -49.07 9.14
C PHE A 83 23.68 -48.14 8.20
N LYS A 84 23.34 -48.59 6.99
CA LYS A 84 22.51 -47.84 6.04
C LYS A 84 21.10 -47.63 6.57
N PHE A 85 20.49 -48.65 7.19
CA PHE A 85 19.17 -48.56 7.80
C PHE A 85 19.16 -47.62 9.02
N ASP A 86 20.15 -47.71 9.91
CA ASP A 86 20.25 -46.81 11.06
C ASP A 86 20.38 -45.34 10.61
N LYS A 87 21.21 -45.08 9.58
CA LYS A 87 21.30 -43.74 8.97
C LYS A 87 19.96 -43.30 8.37
N PHE A 88 19.27 -44.19 7.65
CA PHE A 88 17.96 -43.90 7.07
C PHE A 88 16.91 -43.55 8.13
N LEU A 89 16.88 -44.29 9.25
CA LEU A 89 15.97 -44.03 10.36
C LEU A 89 16.25 -42.65 10.97
N LYS A 90 17.51 -42.33 11.26
CA LYS A 90 17.92 -41.01 11.77
C LYS A 90 17.53 -39.87 10.82
N ASP A 91 17.76 -40.04 9.52
CA ASP A 91 17.39 -39.04 8.51
C ASP A 91 15.86 -38.89 8.38
N ASN A 92 15.11 -40.00 8.49
CA ASN A 92 13.65 -39.98 8.46
C ASN A 92 13.07 -39.31 9.70
N ASP A 93 13.55 -39.65 10.89
CA ASP A 93 13.15 -39.01 12.15
C ASP A 93 13.48 -37.52 12.15
N SER A 94 14.63 -37.12 11.60
CA SER A 94 14.97 -35.71 11.40
C SER A 94 13.99 -35.00 10.46
N LYS A 95 13.55 -35.65 9.37
CA LYS A 95 12.53 -35.10 8.46
C LYS A 95 11.17 -35.00 9.15
N ARG A 96 10.76 -36.03 9.88
CA ARG A 96 9.51 -36.07 10.63
C ARG A 96 9.47 -35.00 11.72
N SER A 97 10.54 -34.88 12.50
CA SER A 97 10.67 -33.86 13.54
C SER A 97 10.56 -32.45 12.96
N ARG A 98 11.28 -32.15 11.86
CA ARG A 98 11.16 -30.86 11.15
C ARG A 98 9.76 -30.60 10.61
N ALA A 99 9.07 -31.62 10.08
CA ALA A 99 7.71 -31.46 9.59
C ALA A 99 6.73 -31.16 10.74
N LEU A 100 6.85 -31.88 11.86
CA LEU A 100 6.02 -31.64 13.05
C LEU A 100 6.26 -30.25 13.64
N GLN A 101 7.52 -29.81 13.74
CA GLN A 101 7.87 -28.49 14.23
C GLN A 101 7.30 -27.38 13.32
N LYS A 102 7.40 -27.53 12.00
CA LYS A 102 6.78 -26.58 11.07
C LYS A 102 5.26 -26.51 11.24
N VAL A 103 4.60 -27.64 11.46
CA VAL A 103 3.16 -27.68 11.69
C VAL A 103 2.78 -27.01 13.01
N SER A 104 3.55 -27.22 14.09
CA SER A 104 3.29 -26.54 15.37
C SER A 104 3.49 -25.02 15.25
N GLU A 105 4.59 -24.59 14.63
CA GLU A 105 4.88 -23.17 14.40
C GLU A 105 3.77 -22.50 13.55
N GLN A 106 3.32 -23.17 12.48
CA GLN A 106 2.21 -22.67 11.66
C GLN A 106 0.90 -22.56 12.45
N ARG A 107 0.59 -23.55 13.30
CA ARG A 107 -0.59 -23.50 14.17
C ARG A 107 -0.53 -22.32 15.14
N GLU A 108 0.61 -22.10 15.78
CA GLU A 108 0.82 -20.96 16.67
C GLU A 108 0.67 -19.62 15.93
N GLN A 109 1.24 -19.49 14.74
CA GLN A 109 1.08 -18.29 13.90
C GLN A 109 -0.38 -18.05 13.51
N VAL A 110 -1.14 -19.09 13.19
CA VAL A 110 -2.57 -18.95 12.88
C VAL A 110 -3.33 -18.43 14.10
N VAL A 111 -3.09 -19.00 15.29
CA VAL A 111 -3.73 -18.53 16.52
C VAL A 111 -3.39 -17.06 16.79
N GLN A 112 -2.11 -16.67 16.68
CA GLN A 112 -1.68 -15.28 16.86
C GLN A 112 -2.39 -14.33 15.89
N LYS A 113 -2.43 -14.66 14.59
CA LYS A 113 -3.10 -13.85 13.56
C LYS A 113 -4.60 -13.76 13.77
N VAL A 114 -5.25 -14.82 14.29
CA VAL A 114 -6.68 -14.79 14.62
C VAL A 114 -6.95 -13.82 15.76
N VAL A 115 -6.11 -13.82 16.80
CA VAL A 115 -6.21 -12.87 17.91
C VAL A 115 -6.01 -11.43 17.42
N GLU A 116 -4.98 -11.18 16.63
CA GLU A 116 -4.70 -9.86 16.04
C GLU A 116 -5.86 -9.39 15.15
N ALA A 117 -6.39 -10.26 14.29
CA ALA A 117 -7.55 -9.94 13.46
C ALA A 117 -8.80 -9.61 14.30
N MET A 118 -9.00 -10.30 15.42
CA MET A 118 -10.09 -10.00 16.35
C MET A 118 -9.91 -8.63 17.02
N GLN A 119 -8.69 -8.28 17.45
CA GLN A 119 -8.38 -6.97 18.02
C GLN A 119 -8.62 -5.84 17.02
N LEU A 120 -8.10 -5.98 15.79
CA LEU A 120 -8.31 -5.00 14.72
C LEU A 120 -9.79 -4.82 14.37
N ARG A 121 -10.56 -5.90 14.31
CA ARG A 121 -12.02 -5.82 14.10
C ARG A 121 -12.71 -5.04 15.22
N GLN A 122 -12.30 -5.24 16.46
CA GLN A 122 -12.84 -4.50 17.60
C GLN A 122 -12.47 -3.01 17.53
N GLU A 123 -11.24 -2.70 17.12
CA GLU A 123 -10.79 -1.32 16.94
C GLU A 123 -11.54 -0.60 15.81
N ILE A 124 -11.72 -1.26 14.67
CA ILE A 124 -12.55 -0.75 13.57
C ILE A 124 -13.97 -0.46 14.06
N ALA A 125 -14.58 -1.37 14.82
CA ALA A 125 -15.93 -1.16 15.36
C ALA A 125 -15.99 0.08 16.28
N ARG A 126 -14.98 0.29 17.14
CA ARG A 126 -14.90 1.49 18.00
C ARG A 126 -14.73 2.77 17.18
N LEU A 127 -13.84 2.77 16.20
CA LEU A 127 -13.59 3.94 15.35
C LEU A 127 -14.80 4.31 14.50
N LEU A 128 -15.57 3.33 14.02
CA LEU A 128 -16.81 3.59 13.29
C LEU A 128 -17.85 4.30 14.17
N VAL A 129 -18.00 3.88 15.43
CA VAL A 129 -18.91 4.53 16.38
C VAL A 129 -18.49 5.97 16.66
N GLU A 130 -17.19 6.23 16.86
CA GLU A 130 -16.68 7.60 17.06
C GLU A 130 -16.83 8.46 15.80
N ARG A 131 -16.59 7.90 14.61
CA ARG A 131 -16.86 8.59 13.34
C ARG A 131 -18.33 8.98 13.23
N ASP A 132 -19.25 8.06 13.51
CA ASP A 132 -20.70 8.33 13.44
C ASP A 132 -21.13 9.39 14.46
N ARG A 133 -20.50 9.40 15.64
CA ARG A 133 -20.73 10.42 16.67
C ARG A 133 -20.27 11.80 16.19
N LEU A 134 -19.04 11.90 15.69
CA LEU A 134 -18.49 13.16 15.17
C LEU A 134 -19.27 13.67 13.96
N GLN A 135 -19.70 12.77 13.08
CA GLN A 135 -20.52 13.11 11.93
C GLN A 135 -21.86 13.73 12.36
N ARG A 136 -22.54 13.15 13.37
CA ARG A 136 -23.75 13.75 13.95
C ARG A 136 -23.51 15.14 14.54
N HIS A 137 -22.38 15.36 15.20
CA HIS A 137 -22.02 16.70 15.69
C HIS A 137 -21.82 17.70 14.54
N LEU A 138 -21.14 17.30 13.47
CA LEU A 138 -20.95 18.17 12.29
C LEU A 138 -22.26 18.52 11.59
N GLU A 139 -23.17 17.55 11.47
CA GLU A 139 -24.51 17.75 10.91
C GLU A 139 -25.34 18.70 11.78
N ALA A 140 -25.31 18.54 13.11
CA ALA A 140 -25.96 19.47 14.03
C ALA A 140 -25.43 20.92 13.88
N HIS A 141 -24.11 21.07 13.68
CA HIS A 141 -23.50 22.37 13.46
C HIS A 141 -23.70 22.95 12.05
N ALA A 142 -24.26 22.19 11.09
CA ALA A 142 -24.55 22.68 9.74
C ALA A 142 -25.55 23.85 9.76
N ILE A 143 -26.48 23.86 10.72
CA ILE A 143 -27.48 24.92 10.89
C ILE A 143 -26.79 26.25 11.19
N PHE A 144 -25.80 26.27 12.10
CA PHE A 144 -25.04 27.48 12.41
C PHE A 144 -24.26 27.98 11.20
N ARG A 145 -23.70 27.06 10.41
CA ARG A 145 -23.00 27.40 9.16
C ARG A 145 -23.95 28.10 8.17
N SER A 146 -25.12 27.54 7.94
CA SER A 146 -26.13 28.11 7.04
C SER A 146 -26.66 29.45 7.56
N TYR A 147 -26.89 29.57 8.87
CA TYR A 147 -27.31 30.83 9.48
C TYR A 147 -26.26 31.93 9.29
N LEU A 148 -25.00 31.65 9.60
CA LEU A 148 -23.90 32.61 9.43
C LEU A 148 -23.76 33.03 7.97
N GLN A 149 -23.88 32.09 7.03
CA GLN A 149 -23.88 32.42 5.60
C GLN A 149 -25.02 33.36 5.23
N GLY A 150 -26.25 33.08 5.70
CA GLY A 150 -27.39 33.97 5.43
C GLY A 150 -27.26 35.36 6.06
N VAL A 151 -26.61 35.48 7.23
CA VAL A 151 -26.33 36.79 7.84
C VAL A 151 -25.30 37.56 7.02
N LEU A 152 -24.25 36.91 6.53
CA LEU A 152 -23.25 37.52 5.65
C LEU A 152 -23.91 38.05 4.36
N GLU A 153 -24.73 37.24 3.71
CA GLU A 153 -25.47 37.62 2.50
C GLU A 153 -26.38 38.85 2.75
N LYS A 154 -27.10 38.88 3.87
CA LYS A 154 -27.92 40.05 4.26
C LYS A 154 -27.09 41.29 4.52
N THR A 155 -25.96 41.15 5.21
CA THR A 155 -25.05 42.28 5.51
C THR A 155 -24.48 42.88 4.24
N GLU A 156 -24.09 42.03 3.27
CA GLU A 156 -23.67 42.48 1.95
C GLU A 156 -24.79 43.22 1.19
N GLN A 157 -26.03 42.74 1.29
CA GLN A 157 -27.17 43.39 0.68
C GLN A 157 -27.47 44.76 1.32
N GLU A 158 -27.42 44.86 2.65
CA GLU A 158 -27.58 46.12 3.38
C GLU A 158 -26.48 47.12 3.02
N SER A 159 -25.22 46.66 2.91
CA SER A 159 -24.11 47.51 2.46
C SER A 159 -24.36 48.07 1.05
N LYS A 160 -24.81 47.25 0.10
CA LYS A 160 -25.19 47.72 -1.25
C LYS A 160 -26.36 48.72 -1.21
N TRP A 161 -27.37 48.46 -0.39
CA TRP A 161 -28.52 49.36 -0.25
C TRP A 161 -28.11 50.73 0.33
N THR A 162 -27.28 50.74 1.37
CA THR A 162 -26.77 51.99 1.96
C THR A 162 -25.94 52.80 0.95
N GLU A 163 -25.15 52.15 0.09
CA GLU A 163 -24.42 52.82 -0.99
C GLU A 163 -25.36 53.47 -2.02
N ILE A 164 -26.41 52.76 -2.44
CA ILE A 164 -27.44 53.29 -3.34
C ILE A 164 -28.15 54.48 -2.71
N GLN A 165 -28.55 54.37 -1.45
CA GLN A 165 -29.22 55.44 -0.73
C GLN A 165 -28.31 56.67 -0.60
N ASN A 166 -27.04 56.50 -0.24
CA ASN A 166 -26.06 57.58 -0.19
C ASN A 166 -25.84 58.26 -1.55
N THR A 167 -25.85 57.46 -2.63
CA THR A 167 -25.75 58.01 -4.00
C THR A 167 -27.02 58.78 -4.37
N ALA A 168 -28.20 58.27 -4.03
CA ALA A 168 -29.47 58.92 -4.28
C ALA A 168 -29.58 60.23 -3.49
N THR A 169 -29.25 60.25 -2.20
CA THR A 169 -29.27 61.47 -1.38
C THR A 169 -28.30 62.52 -1.93
N LYS A 170 -27.11 62.11 -2.36
CA LYS A 170 -26.15 63.01 -3.02
C LYS A 170 -26.71 63.60 -4.32
N LYS A 171 -27.33 62.79 -5.18
CA LYS A 171 -27.97 63.26 -6.43
C LYS A 171 -29.15 64.19 -6.16
N THR A 172 -30.00 63.88 -5.18
CA THR A 172 -31.12 64.74 -4.79
C THR A 172 -30.63 66.09 -4.26
N LEU A 173 -29.58 66.09 -3.45
CA LEU A 173 -28.95 67.33 -2.99
C LEU A 173 -28.40 68.14 -4.17
N GLN A 174 -27.66 67.50 -5.09
CA GLN A 174 -27.16 68.17 -6.29
C GLN A 174 -28.29 68.74 -7.15
N LEU A 175 -29.37 68.00 -7.34
CA LEU A 175 -30.54 68.49 -8.07
C LEU A 175 -31.16 69.70 -7.38
N GLY A 176 -31.32 69.67 -6.06
CA GLY A 176 -31.80 70.81 -5.28
C GLY A 176 -30.87 72.03 -5.40
N GLN A 177 -29.55 71.82 -5.37
CA GLN A 177 -28.56 72.87 -5.57
C GLN A 177 -28.66 73.48 -6.98
N ILE A 178 -28.81 72.65 -8.02
CA ILE A 178 -29.00 73.12 -9.40
C ILE A 178 -30.30 73.92 -9.50
N LYS A 179 -31.43 73.40 -8.97
CA LYS A 179 -32.71 74.11 -8.96
C LYS A 179 -32.61 75.49 -8.32
N MET A 180 -31.95 75.58 -7.15
CA MET A 180 -31.73 76.86 -6.45
C MET A 180 -30.83 77.80 -7.24
N ALA A 181 -29.75 77.29 -7.85
CA ALA A 181 -28.87 78.10 -8.70
C ALA A 181 -29.61 78.65 -9.93
N THR A 182 -30.42 77.82 -10.60
CA THR A 182 -31.25 78.23 -11.75
C THR A 182 -32.24 79.32 -11.35
N LEU A 183 -32.97 79.13 -10.25
CA LEU A 183 -33.91 80.14 -9.74
C LEU A 183 -33.20 81.46 -9.40
N ASN A 184 -32.07 81.38 -8.69
CA ASN A 184 -31.29 82.57 -8.30
C ASN A 184 -30.81 83.35 -9.54
N LEU A 185 -30.32 82.65 -10.57
CA LEU A 185 -29.89 83.27 -11.83
C LEU A 185 -31.07 83.88 -12.59
N PHE A 186 -32.21 83.18 -12.68
CA PHE A 186 -33.43 83.68 -13.34
C PHE A 186 -33.96 84.96 -12.66
N GLN A 187 -34.04 84.98 -11.33
CA GLN A 187 -34.45 86.16 -10.55
C GLN A 187 -33.49 87.35 -10.74
N LEU A 188 -32.18 87.10 -10.86
CA LEU A 188 -31.21 88.15 -11.13
C LEU A 188 -31.42 88.77 -12.53
N ALA A 189 -31.62 87.93 -13.55
CA ALA A 189 -31.83 88.37 -14.92
C ALA A 189 -33.14 89.16 -15.10
N THR A 190 -34.26 88.66 -14.55
CA THR A 190 -35.56 89.37 -14.62
C THR A 190 -35.54 90.70 -13.88
N LYS A 191 -34.83 90.77 -12.74
CA LYS A 191 -34.64 92.01 -11.97
C LYS A 191 -33.80 93.05 -12.73
N GLN A 192 -32.74 92.63 -13.42
CA GLN A 192 -31.91 93.54 -14.23
C GLN A 192 -32.63 94.06 -15.47
N MET A 193 -33.51 93.25 -16.08
CA MET A 193 -34.22 93.60 -17.32
C MET A 193 -35.59 94.27 -17.10
N LYS A 194 -36.02 94.48 -15.85
CA LYS A 194 -37.35 95.04 -15.49
C LYS A 194 -38.54 94.31 -16.15
N LEU A 195 -38.40 93.01 -16.43
CA LEU A 195 -39.45 92.19 -17.00
C LEU A 195 -40.29 91.59 -15.86
N GLN A 196 -41.60 91.85 -15.86
CA GLN A 196 -42.53 91.13 -14.98
C GLN A 196 -42.93 89.82 -15.65
N VAL A 197 -42.32 88.72 -15.23
CA VAL A 197 -42.70 87.38 -15.64
C VAL A 197 -43.04 86.60 -14.38
N ASP A 198 -44.28 86.12 -14.28
CA ASP A 198 -44.77 85.33 -13.15
C ASP A 198 -44.60 83.84 -13.47
N VAL A 199 -43.42 83.29 -13.12
CA VAL A 199 -43.11 81.87 -13.31
C VAL A 199 -43.12 81.16 -11.96
N PRO A 200 -43.80 80.00 -11.83
CA PRO A 200 -43.83 79.23 -10.59
C PRO A 200 -42.44 78.87 -10.05
N LEU A 201 -42.32 78.85 -8.72
CA LEU A 201 -41.07 78.66 -7.99
C LEU A 201 -40.41 77.29 -8.27
N GLU A 202 -41.19 76.27 -8.60
CA GLU A 202 -40.72 74.87 -8.76
C GLU A 202 -40.49 74.44 -10.22
N ASP A 203 -40.89 75.26 -11.20
CA ASP A 203 -40.83 74.88 -12.61
C ASP A 203 -39.54 75.37 -13.28
N THR A 204 -38.48 74.57 -13.11
CA THR A 204 -37.17 74.85 -13.70
C THR A 204 -37.16 74.81 -15.22
N GLU A 205 -38.09 74.08 -15.85
CA GLU A 205 -38.15 73.98 -17.31
C GLU A 205 -38.69 75.27 -17.92
N THR A 206 -39.75 75.84 -17.34
CA THR A 206 -40.24 77.15 -17.79
C THR A 206 -39.30 78.28 -17.38
N GLN A 207 -38.60 78.22 -16.24
CA GLN A 207 -37.57 79.21 -15.86
C GLN A 207 -36.40 79.24 -16.86
N LEU A 208 -35.97 78.07 -17.36
CA LEU A 208 -34.94 77.98 -18.40
C LEU A 208 -35.49 78.32 -19.80
N GLY A 209 -36.75 77.99 -20.11
CA GLY A 209 -37.36 78.25 -21.42
C GLY A 209 -37.79 79.70 -21.65
N THR A 210 -38.27 80.39 -20.61
CA THR A 210 -38.67 81.82 -20.66
C THR A 210 -37.53 82.78 -20.32
N ALA A 211 -36.35 82.25 -19.96
CA ALA A 211 -35.15 83.06 -19.84
C ALA A 211 -34.90 83.80 -21.19
N PRO A 212 -34.69 85.13 -21.16
CA PRO A 212 -34.47 85.90 -22.37
C PRO A 212 -33.07 85.59 -22.91
N TRP A 213 -32.93 84.52 -23.70
CA TRP A 213 -31.67 84.11 -24.33
C TRP A 213 -31.26 85.03 -25.50
N GLN A 214 -31.98 86.12 -25.76
CA GLN A 214 -31.51 87.22 -26.61
C GLN A 214 -30.52 88.08 -25.82
N LEU A 215 -29.40 87.47 -25.42
CA LEU A 215 -28.25 88.18 -24.89
C LEU A 215 -27.34 88.52 -26.08
N ASP A 216 -27.30 89.80 -26.43
CA ASP A 216 -26.33 90.34 -27.37
C ASP A 216 -24.91 90.02 -26.88
N GLN A 217 -23.98 89.63 -27.77
CA GLN A 217 -22.64 89.13 -27.40
C GLN A 217 -21.87 90.12 -26.50
N GLY A 218 -22.12 91.43 -26.66
CA GLY A 218 -21.51 92.48 -25.85
C GLY A 218 -21.97 92.50 -24.38
N PHE A 219 -23.20 92.07 -24.09
CA PHE A 219 -23.74 92.03 -22.72
C PHE A 219 -23.25 90.80 -21.94
N VAL A 220 -23.05 89.68 -22.65
CA VAL A 220 -22.43 88.47 -22.06
C VAL A 220 -20.99 88.77 -21.68
N LEU A 221 -20.20 89.39 -22.57
CA LEU A 221 -18.78 89.68 -22.31
C LEU A 221 -18.55 90.70 -21.20
N THR A 222 -19.41 91.71 -21.04
CA THR A 222 -19.27 92.70 -19.95
C THR A 222 -19.65 92.14 -18.58
N ASN A 223 -20.67 91.27 -18.53
CA ASN A 223 -21.08 90.64 -17.29
C ASN A 223 -20.38 89.31 -16.98
N THR A 224 -19.56 88.76 -17.91
CA THR A 224 -18.75 87.56 -17.63
C THR A 224 -17.83 87.74 -16.43
N ARG A 225 -17.28 88.95 -16.18
CA ARG A 225 -16.47 89.22 -14.98
C ARG A 225 -17.30 89.18 -13.69
N LEU A 226 -18.49 89.76 -13.70
CA LEU A 226 -19.39 89.80 -12.55
C LEU A 226 -19.94 88.40 -12.24
N LEU A 227 -20.37 87.68 -13.28
CA LEU A 227 -20.78 86.29 -13.21
C LEU A 227 -19.61 85.39 -12.78
N SER A 228 -18.36 85.62 -13.22
CA SER A 228 -17.19 84.84 -12.77
C SER A 228 -16.79 85.11 -11.31
N GLN A 229 -17.05 86.32 -10.78
CA GLN A 229 -16.81 86.65 -9.38
C GLN A 229 -17.90 86.08 -8.46
N GLN A 230 -19.13 85.93 -8.95
CA GLN A 230 -20.28 85.44 -8.18
C GLN A 230 -20.55 83.94 -8.36
N LEU A 231 -20.08 83.31 -9.43
CA LEU A 231 -20.18 81.86 -9.68
C LEU A 231 -19.65 80.98 -8.53
N PRO A 232 -18.48 81.28 -7.92
CA PRO A 232 -17.95 80.48 -6.82
C PRO A 232 -18.77 80.60 -5.53
N LEU A 233 -19.54 81.68 -5.38
CA LEU A 233 -20.43 81.95 -4.24
C LEU A 233 -21.83 81.34 -4.42
N LEU A 234 -22.21 80.99 -5.65
CA LEU A 234 -23.53 80.44 -6.01
C LEU A 234 -23.53 78.92 -6.24
N LEU A 235 -22.36 78.28 -6.38
CA LEU A 235 -22.22 76.82 -6.51
C LEU A 235 -21.62 76.22 -5.23
N PRO A 236 -22.34 75.33 -4.50
CA PRO A 236 -21.76 74.62 -3.37
C PRO A 236 -20.70 73.60 -3.82
N HIS A 237 -19.68 73.40 -2.99
CA HIS A 237 -18.46 72.65 -3.30
C HIS A 237 -18.72 71.27 -3.95
N GLY A 238 -18.21 71.10 -5.17
CA GLY A 238 -18.16 69.79 -5.85
C GLY A 238 -18.25 69.83 -7.37
N ILE A 239 -18.77 70.91 -7.98
CA ILE A 239 -18.70 71.14 -9.43
C ILE A 239 -17.52 72.08 -9.65
N THR A 240 -16.43 71.57 -10.25
CA THR A 240 -15.28 72.41 -10.59
C THR A 240 -15.73 73.45 -11.63
N ALA A 241 -15.78 74.71 -11.20
CA ALA A 241 -16.04 75.91 -11.99
C ALA A 241 -15.41 75.91 -13.41
N PRO A 242 -14.17 75.39 -13.64
CA PRO A 242 -13.58 75.43 -14.98
C PRO A 242 -14.30 74.56 -16.04
N ALA A 243 -14.95 73.46 -15.69
CA ALA A 243 -15.57 72.57 -16.69
C ALA A 243 -16.89 73.16 -17.26
N ALA A 244 -17.72 73.75 -16.39
CA ALA A 244 -18.95 74.43 -16.81
C ALA A 244 -18.62 75.71 -17.61
N PHE A 245 -17.58 76.44 -17.21
CA PHE A 245 -17.10 77.62 -17.93
C PHE A 245 -16.49 77.23 -19.29
N ALA A 246 -15.72 76.14 -19.36
CA ALA A 246 -15.18 75.63 -20.62
C ALA A 246 -16.29 75.14 -21.57
N TYR A 247 -17.36 74.52 -21.06
CA TYR A 247 -18.48 74.08 -21.89
C TYR A 247 -19.30 75.25 -22.45
N VAL A 248 -19.58 76.27 -21.62
CA VAL A 248 -20.27 77.50 -22.06
C VAL A 248 -19.39 78.29 -23.04
N MET A 249 -18.09 78.41 -22.80
CA MET A 249 -17.17 79.06 -23.74
C MET A 249 -17.02 78.26 -25.04
N ALA A 250 -16.91 76.94 -24.99
CA ALA A 250 -16.78 76.09 -26.18
C ALA A 250 -18.06 76.07 -27.05
N THR A 251 -19.24 76.13 -26.43
CA THR A 251 -20.52 76.23 -27.14
C THR A 251 -20.78 77.63 -27.71
N LEU A 252 -20.25 78.68 -27.08
CA LEU A 252 -20.26 80.03 -27.62
C LEU A 252 -19.28 80.20 -28.79
N GLN A 253 -18.18 79.46 -28.82
CA GLN A 253 -17.13 79.58 -29.84
C GLN A 253 -17.38 78.73 -31.10
N THR A 254 -18.28 77.75 -31.04
CA THR A 254 -18.66 76.89 -32.18
C THR A 254 -19.91 77.35 -32.94
N ARG A 255 -20.57 78.43 -32.48
CA ARG A 255 -21.70 79.07 -33.15
C ARG A 255 -21.34 80.46 -33.68
N HIS A 256 -20.40 80.53 -34.60
CA HIS A 256 -20.42 81.50 -35.70
C HIS A 256 -19.85 80.80 -36.94
N PRO A 257 -20.40 81.04 -38.15
CA PRO A 257 -19.92 80.45 -39.38
C PRO A 257 -18.46 80.83 -39.68
#